data_AF-A0A924RJV3-F1
#
_entry.id   AF-A0A924RJV3-F1
#
_cell.length_a   1.000
_cell.length_b   1.000
_cell.length_c   1.000
_cell.angle_alpha   90.00
_cell.angle_beta   90.00
_cell.angle_gamma   90.00
#
_symmetry.space_group_name_H-M   'P 1'
#
loop_
_entity.id
_entity.type
_entity.pdbx_description
1 polymer ?
#
loop_
_entity_poly.entity_id
_entity_poly.type
_entity_poly.pdbx_seq_one_letter_code
_entity_poly.pdbx_strand_id
1 'polypeptide(L)'
;PPGWARGGIAPPDAVASIDYRELHFRLVRPVRGVGYDSRPPRLLAATGGADWFIAVKGLYARRQGLADRLVGAYPARFSKVFSNDVVDVYRVEPPA
;
A
#
# COMPACT_ATOMS: atom_id res chain seq x y z
N PRO A 1 1.31 21.67 0.78
CA PRO A 1 1.28 20.19 0.81
C PRO A 1 0.21 19.63 -0.15
N PRO A 2 0.47 18.53 -0.89
CA PRO A 2 -0.50 18.02 -1.84
C PRO A 2 -1.72 17.43 -1.11
N GLY A 3 -2.91 17.60 -1.69
CA GLY A 3 -4.22 17.36 -1.07
C GLY A 3 -4.54 15.91 -0.67
N TRP A 4 -3.66 14.94 -0.91
CA TRP A 4 -3.88 13.53 -0.54
C TRP A 4 -3.79 13.28 0.98
N ALA A 5 -3.30 14.26 1.77
CA ALA A 5 -3.31 14.24 3.23
C ALA A 5 -4.57 14.85 3.87
N ARG A 6 -5.53 15.38 3.08
CA ARG A 6 -6.62 16.23 3.60
C ARG A 6 -7.93 15.54 3.98
N GLY A 7 -8.10 14.22 3.87
CA GLY A 7 -9.33 13.61 4.39
C GLY A 7 -9.47 12.11 4.25
N GLY A 8 -8.88 11.32 5.16
CA GLY A 8 -9.33 9.93 5.29
C GLY A 8 -8.42 8.95 6.00
N ILE A 9 -7.18 9.34 6.31
CA ILE A 9 -6.28 8.46 7.08
C ILE A 9 -6.10 9.09 8.47
N ALA A 10 -6.87 8.62 9.44
CA ALA A 10 -6.88 9.10 10.82
C ALA A 10 -5.85 8.31 11.65
N PRO A 11 -5.07 8.93 12.54
CA PRO A 11 -4.26 8.17 13.50
C PRO A 11 -5.16 7.21 14.30
N PRO A 12 -4.79 5.92 14.49
CA PRO A 12 -3.47 5.31 14.34
C PRO A 12 -3.26 4.46 13.06
N ASP A 13 -3.87 4.84 11.94
CA ASP A 13 -3.83 4.08 10.70
C ASP A 13 -2.40 3.71 10.23
N ALA A 14 -2.06 2.41 10.23
CA ALA A 14 -0.76 1.90 9.79
C ALA A 14 -0.71 1.74 8.25
N VAL A 15 0.41 2.12 7.62
CA VAL A 15 0.58 2.04 6.15
C VAL A 15 1.55 0.92 5.79
N ALA A 16 1.19 0.10 4.81
CA ALA A 16 2.08 -0.87 4.17
C ALA A 16 2.39 -0.46 2.72
N SER A 17 3.62 -0.72 2.27
CA SER A 17 3.99 -0.53 0.87
C SER A 17 5.18 -1.39 0.45
N ILE A 18 5.23 -1.73 -0.83
CA ILE A 18 6.43 -2.30 -1.48
C ILE A 18 7.51 -1.20 -1.66
N ASP A 19 7.09 0.06 -1.82
CA ASP A 19 7.95 1.25 -2.00
C ASP A 19 8.25 1.98 -0.68
N TYR A 20 8.31 1.22 0.42
CA TYR A 20 8.28 1.79 1.77
C TYR A 20 9.38 2.82 2.06
N ARG A 21 10.60 2.68 1.50
CA ARG A 21 11.68 3.64 1.76
C ARG A 21 11.33 5.02 1.24
N GLU A 22 10.79 5.10 0.03
CA GLU A 22 10.40 6.38 -0.58
C GLU A 22 9.22 7.00 0.18
N LEU A 23 8.22 6.19 0.51
CA LEU A 23 7.08 6.67 1.28
C LEU A 23 7.46 7.04 2.72
N HIS A 24 8.39 6.34 3.36
CA HIS A 24 8.86 6.65 4.71
C HIS A 24 9.47 8.06 4.79
N PHE A 25 10.16 8.52 3.74
CA PHE A 25 10.68 9.90 3.70
C PHE A 25 9.60 10.95 3.38
N ARG A 26 8.52 10.56 2.72
CA ARG A 26 7.45 11.47 2.29
C ARG A 26 6.28 11.55 3.26
N LEU A 27 6.06 10.51 4.03
CA LEU A 27 4.96 10.39 4.99
C LEU A 27 5.50 10.65 6.40
N VAL A 28 4.86 11.54 7.14
CA VAL A 28 5.13 11.73 8.58
C VAL A 28 4.45 10.61 9.39
N ARG A 29 4.60 9.35 8.96
CA ARG A 29 3.85 8.19 9.49
C ARG A 29 4.68 6.91 9.41
N PRO A 30 4.44 5.92 10.31
CA PRO A 30 5.05 4.61 10.20
C PRO A 30 4.62 3.90 8.91
N VAL A 31 5.60 3.62 8.04
CA VAL A 31 5.40 2.84 6.81
C VAL A 31 6.08 1.50 6.98
N ARG A 32 5.32 0.41 6.85
CA ARG A 32 5.81 -0.97 6.88
C ARG A 32 6.25 -1.40 5.49
N GLY A 33 7.44 -1.98 5.41
CA GLY A 33 7.96 -2.59 4.19
C GLY A 33 7.37 -3.96 3.96
N VAL A 34 6.69 -4.14 2.82
CA VAL A 34 6.11 -5.43 2.40
C VAL A 34 7.17 -6.36 1.79
N GLY A 35 8.31 -5.81 1.35
CA GLY A 35 9.40 -6.55 0.72
C GLY A 35 9.13 -6.85 -0.76
N TYR A 36 9.88 -7.81 -1.31
CA TYR A 36 9.89 -8.11 -2.76
C TYR A 36 9.65 -9.60 -3.08
N ASP A 37 8.93 -10.33 -2.23
CA ASP A 37 8.60 -11.74 -2.48
C ASP A 37 7.62 -11.85 -3.67
N SER A 38 7.79 -12.86 -4.51
CA SER A 38 6.92 -13.05 -5.69
C SER A 38 5.60 -13.76 -5.35
N ARG A 39 5.49 -14.37 -4.16
CA ARG A 39 4.36 -15.17 -3.71
C ARG A 39 3.32 -14.29 -3.00
N PRO A 40 2.09 -14.16 -3.52
CA PRO A 40 1.07 -13.30 -2.93
C PRO A 40 0.75 -13.57 -1.45
N PRO A 41 0.69 -14.84 -0.95
CA PRO A 41 0.42 -15.09 0.47
C PRO A 41 1.46 -14.47 1.41
N ARG A 42 2.73 -14.44 1.00
CA ARG A 42 3.81 -13.86 1.80
C ARG A 42 3.77 -12.34 1.79
N LEU A 43 3.47 -11.76 0.63
CA LEU A 43 3.25 -10.31 0.51
C LEU A 43 2.05 -9.87 1.38
N LEU A 44 0.95 -10.63 1.39
CA LEU A 44 -0.21 -10.34 2.24
C LEU A 44 0.13 -10.45 3.73
N ALA A 45 0.85 -11.48 4.16
CA ALA A 45 1.29 -11.59 5.55
C ALA A 45 2.15 -10.39 5.98
N ALA A 46 2.98 -9.87 5.07
CA ALA A 46 3.84 -8.71 5.33
C ALA A 46 3.07 -7.36 5.38
N THR A 47 1.82 -7.30 4.91
CA THR A 47 0.94 -6.15 5.20
C THR A 47 0.37 -6.17 6.61
N GLY A 48 0.70 -7.18 7.43
CA GLY A 48 0.06 -7.48 8.72
C GLY A 48 -0.25 -6.26 9.59
N GLY A 49 -1.54 -6.09 9.90
CA GLY A 49 -2.05 -5.01 10.75
C GLY A 49 -1.95 -3.61 10.15
N ALA A 50 -1.67 -3.46 8.85
CA ALA A 50 -1.81 -2.19 8.15
C ALA A 50 -3.28 -1.93 7.83
N ASP A 51 -3.69 -0.68 8.04
CA ASP A 51 -5.00 -0.14 7.66
C ASP A 51 -5.04 0.29 6.20
N TRP A 52 -3.88 0.65 5.64
CA TRP A 52 -3.73 1.14 4.29
C TRP A 52 -2.60 0.44 3.56
N PHE A 53 -2.79 0.24 2.27
CA PHE A 53 -1.76 -0.18 1.34
C PHE A 53 -1.58 0.87 0.25
N ILE A 54 -0.34 1.32 0.04
CA ILE A 54 -0.01 2.31 -1.01
C ILE A 54 0.97 1.67 -2.00
N ALA A 55 0.62 1.70 -3.28
CA ALA A 55 1.48 1.25 -4.37
C ALA A 55 1.95 2.46 -5.18
N VAL A 56 3.26 2.63 -5.35
CA VAL A 56 3.82 3.72 -6.18
C VAL A 56 3.85 3.27 -7.64
N LYS A 57 3.36 4.13 -8.53
CA LYS A 57 3.31 3.93 -9.98
C LYS A 57 4.50 4.61 -10.66
N GLY A 58 4.91 4.05 -11.80
CA GLY A 58 5.80 4.72 -12.75
C GLY A 58 7.30 4.74 -12.40
N LEU A 59 7.67 4.81 -11.11
CA LEU A 59 9.08 4.86 -10.72
C LEU A 59 9.78 3.49 -10.80
N TYR A 60 9.05 2.40 -10.54
CA TYR A 60 9.62 1.05 -10.49
C TYR A 60 8.62 0.01 -11.01
N ALA A 61 8.60 -0.25 -12.33
CA ALA A 61 7.65 -1.17 -12.98
C ALA A 61 7.58 -2.56 -12.31
N ARG A 62 8.71 -3.10 -11.85
CA ARG A 62 8.75 -4.40 -11.15
C ARG A 62 7.98 -4.37 -9.81
N ARG A 63 8.01 -3.25 -9.10
CA ARG A 63 7.34 -3.10 -7.80
C ARG A 63 5.84 -2.89 -7.98
N GLN A 64 5.44 -2.13 -9.01
CA GLN A 64 4.05 -2.03 -9.43
C GLN A 64 3.48 -3.41 -9.77
N GLY A 65 4.20 -4.23 -10.57
CA GLY A 65 3.75 -5.58 -10.88
C GLY A 65 3.60 -6.52 -9.67
N LEU A 66 4.35 -6.29 -8.59
CA LEU A 66 4.16 -7.02 -7.33
C LEU A 66 2.93 -6.52 -6.56
N ALA A 67 2.69 -5.20 -6.53
CA ALA A 67 1.49 -4.61 -5.94
C ALA A 67 0.23 -5.10 -6.66
N ASP A 68 0.22 -5.05 -7.98
CA ASP A 68 -0.90 -5.50 -8.82
C ASP A 68 -1.19 -6.98 -8.61
N ARG A 69 -0.14 -7.81 -8.51
CA ARG A 69 -0.30 -9.25 -8.22
C ARG A 69 -0.89 -9.50 -6.83
N LEU A 70 -0.45 -8.75 -5.81
CA LEU A 70 -0.99 -8.87 -4.46
C LEU A 70 -2.47 -8.48 -4.42
N VAL A 71 -2.81 -7.32 -4.98
CA VAL A 71 -4.19 -6.81 -5.01
C VAL A 71 -5.09 -7.74 -5.83
N GLY A 72 -4.63 -8.20 -7.00
CA GLY A 72 -5.39 -9.11 -7.86
C GLY A 72 -5.59 -10.51 -7.26
N ALA A 73 -4.66 -10.99 -6.44
CA ALA A 73 -4.81 -12.28 -5.75
C ALA A 73 -5.81 -12.22 -4.57
N TYR A 74 -6.04 -11.04 -4.01
CA TYR A 74 -6.88 -10.86 -2.81
C TYR A 74 -7.80 -9.63 -2.93
N PRO A 75 -8.70 -9.57 -3.92
CA PRO A 75 -9.50 -8.38 -4.19
C PRO A 75 -10.40 -7.99 -3.00
N ALA A 76 -10.88 -8.95 -2.21
CA ALA A 76 -11.69 -8.69 -1.01
C ALA A 76 -10.89 -8.09 0.17
N ARG A 77 -9.55 -8.09 0.10
CA ARG A 77 -8.68 -7.53 1.13
C ARG A 77 -8.34 -6.06 0.86
N PHE A 78 -8.51 -5.57 -0.36
CA PHE A 78 -7.99 -4.27 -0.81
C PHE A 78 -9.06 -3.45 -1.54
N SER A 79 -9.66 -2.49 -0.84
CA SER A 79 -10.63 -1.57 -1.43
C SER A 79 -9.91 -0.31 -1.92
N LYS A 80 -9.84 -0.10 -3.25
CA LYS A 80 -9.19 1.11 -3.80
C LYS A 80 -10.00 2.36 -3.46
N VAL A 81 -9.36 3.33 -2.79
CA VAL A 81 -10.00 4.60 -2.39
C VAL A 81 -9.52 5.80 -3.21
N PHE A 82 -8.30 5.74 -3.75
CA PHE A 82 -7.70 6.83 -4.51
C PHE A 82 -6.69 6.29 -5.51
N SER A 83 -6.58 6.96 -6.65
CA SER A 83 -5.63 6.65 -7.71
C SER A 83 -5.27 7.92 -8.48
N ASN A 84 -3.98 8.08 -8.77
CA ASN A 84 -3.48 9.01 -9.79
C ASN A 84 -2.29 8.38 -10.54
N ASP A 85 -1.55 9.17 -11.30
CA ASP A 85 -0.38 8.70 -12.08
C ASP A 85 0.82 8.30 -11.23
N VAL A 86 0.82 8.64 -9.93
CA VAL A 86 1.96 8.43 -9.01
C VAL A 86 1.67 7.32 -8.01
N VAL A 87 0.44 7.15 -7.56
CA VAL A 87 0.08 6.14 -6.55
C VAL A 87 -1.30 5.56 -6.77
N ASP A 88 -1.47 4.31 -6.32
CA ASP A 88 -2.76 3.77 -5.89
C ASP A 88 -2.79 3.67 -4.36
N VAL A 89 -3.93 3.99 -3.76
CA VAL A 89 -4.19 3.87 -2.32
C VAL A 89 -5.39 2.96 -2.10
N TYR A 90 -5.20 1.97 -1.23
CA TYR A 90 -6.19 0.96 -0.88
C TYR A 90 -6.42 0.95 0.63
N ARG A 91 -7.68 0.86 1.05
CA ARG A 91 -8.03 0.43 2.42
C ARG A 91 -7.79 -1.06 2.51
N VAL A 92 -7.15 -1.51 3.58
CA VAL A 92 -6.97 -2.93 3.89
C VAL A 92 -8.11 -3.34 4.79
N GLU A 93 -8.94 -4.27 4.30
CA GLU A 93 -10.07 -4.78 5.07
C GLU A 93 -9.59 -5.73 6.19
N PRO A 94 -10.39 -6.11 7.19
CA PRO A 94 -10.08 -7.23 8.09
C PRO A 94 -10.35 -8.60 7.42
N PRO A 95 -9.62 -9.68 7.80
CA PRO A 95 -9.92 -11.01 7.29
C PRO A 95 -11.37 -11.37 7.67
N ALA A 96 -12.06 -12.05 6.75
CA ALA A 96 -13.43 -12.54 6.96
C ALA A 96 -13.46 -13.66 8.02
#